data_AF-A0AA91TW19-F1
#
_entry.id   AF-A0AA91TW19-F1
#
_cell.length_a   1.000
_cell.length_b   1.000
_cell.length_c   1.000
_cell.angle_alpha   90.00
_cell.angle_beta   90.00
_cell.angle_gamma   90.00
#
_symmetry.space_group_name_H-M   'P 1'
#
loop_
_entity.id
_entity.type
_entity.pdbx_description
1 polymer ?
#
loop_
_entity_poly.entity_id
_entity_poly.type
_entity_poly.pdbx_seq_one_letter_code
_entity_poly.pdbx_strand_id
1 'polypeptide(L)'
;MRNKTTFDMVRYKIKELNKYLASFDQRIVLSDKKLDQENEIYWDLIWYRPLDKSTEAEEHIFGGDDWELYGVLNGIEYGIRMEREGTFTNYNKTKIHLSG
;
A
#
# COMPACT_ATOMS: atom_id res chain seq x y z
N MET A 1 14.67 -18.25 13.48
CA MET A 1 13.47 -17.89 14.26
C MET A 1 12.95 -16.57 13.72
N ARG A 2 11.78 -16.52 13.05
CA ARG A 2 11.18 -15.25 12.59
C ARG A 2 10.80 -14.40 13.81
N ASN A 3 11.19 -13.13 13.82
CA ASN A 3 10.73 -12.17 14.81
C ASN A 3 9.22 -12.00 14.61
N LYS A 4 8.41 -12.65 15.47
CA LYS A 4 6.94 -12.56 15.43
C LYS A 4 6.44 -11.10 15.39
N THR A 5 7.23 -10.18 15.93
CA THR A 5 6.96 -8.74 15.99
C THR A 5 6.81 -8.07 14.62
N THR A 6 7.66 -8.37 13.63
CA THR A 6 7.65 -7.60 12.36
C THR A 6 6.45 -7.97 11.50
N PHE A 7 6.14 -9.25 11.37
CA PHE A 7 4.94 -9.67 10.63
C PHE A 7 3.64 -9.24 11.33
N ASP A 8 3.61 -9.19 12.66
CA ASP A 8 2.49 -8.60 13.40
C ASP A 8 2.37 -7.09 13.14
N MET A 9 3.50 -6.37 12.99
CA MET A 9 3.50 -4.96 12.59
C MET A 9 2.98 -4.75 11.16
N VAL A 10 3.33 -5.63 10.21
CA VAL A 10 2.78 -5.61 8.85
C VAL A 10 1.26 -5.76 8.88
N ARG A 11 0.75 -6.78 9.58
CA ARG A 11 -0.69 -7.02 9.73
C ARG A 11 -1.39 -5.84 10.40
N TYR A 12 -0.78 -5.28 11.44
CA TYR A 12 -1.28 -4.09 12.11
C TYR A 12 -1.36 -2.91 11.14
N LYS A 13 -0.32 -2.64 10.35
CA LYS A 13 -0.31 -1.53 9.39
C LYS A 13 -1.33 -1.68 8.28
N ILE A 14 -1.50 -2.88 7.71
CA ILE A 14 -2.57 -3.15 6.74
C ILE A 14 -3.94 -2.86 7.35
N LYS A 15 -4.17 -3.31 8.59
CA LYS A 15 -5.43 -3.04 9.30
C LYS A 15 -5.66 -1.54 9.47
N GLU A 16 -4.65 -0.78 9.89
CA GLU A 16 -4.78 0.68 10.07
C GLU A 16 -5.03 1.38 8.72
N LEU A 17 -4.28 1.05 7.67
CA LEU A 17 -4.49 1.60 6.33
C LEU A 17 -5.90 1.33 5.81
N ASN A 18 -6.40 0.10 5.98
CA ASN A 18 -7.73 -0.28 5.51
C ASN A 18 -8.87 0.47 6.22
N LYS A 19 -8.68 0.98 7.44
CA LYS A 19 -9.67 1.88 8.05
C LYS A 19 -9.88 3.15 7.24
N TYR A 20 -8.81 3.64 6.61
CA TYR A 20 -8.87 4.84 5.76
C TYR A 20 -9.34 4.49 4.36
N LEU A 21 -8.82 3.42 3.76
CA LEU A 21 -9.16 3.02 2.39
C LEU A 21 -10.64 2.59 2.26
N ALA A 22 -11.26 2.10 3.34
CA ALA A 22 -12.65 1.68 3.34
C ALA A 22 -13.63 2.80 2.96
N SER A 23 -13.34 4.08 3.23
CA SER A 23 -14.19 5.19 2.81
C SER A 23 -14.20 5.42 1.29
N PHE A 24 -13.27 4.79 0.57
CA PHE A 24 -13.13 4.86 -0.88
C PHE A 24 -13.44 3.51 -1.54
N ASP A 25 -14.05 2.57 -0.81
CA ASP A 25 -14.28 1.18 -1.23
C ASP A 25 -12.99 0.47 -1.69
N GLN A 26 -11.84 0.85 -1.12
CA GLN A 26 -10.53 0.27 -1.41
C GLN A 26 -10.04 -0.57 -0.24
N ARG A 27 -9.18 -1.55 -0.53
CA ARG A 27 -8.48 -2.32 0.51
C ARG A 27 -7.14 -2.84 0.02
N ILE A 28 -6.21 -2.97 0.94
CA ILE A 28 -4.94 -3.68 0.76
C ILE A 28 -5.02 -4.99 1.53
N VAL A 29 -4.54 -6.08 0.94
CA VAL A 29 -4.45 -7.37 1.59
C VAL A 29 -3.09 -8.01 1.36
N LEU A 30 -2.73 -8.94 2.24
CA LEU A 30 -1.67 -9.90 1.99
C LEU A 30 -2.28 -11.13 1.33
N SER A 31 -1.62 -11.60 0.27
CA SER A 31 -1.86 -12.94 -0.27
C SER A 31 -1.53 -14.03 0.74
N ASP A 32 -1.93 -15.26 0.42
CA ASP A 32 -1.34 -16.44 1.04
C ASP A 32 0.16 -16.55 0.70
N LYS A 33 0.93 -17.26 1.54
CA LYS A 33 2.37 -17.48 1.30
C LYS A 33 2.60 -18.04 -0.10
N LYS A 34 3.48 -17.38 -0.86
CA LYS A 34 3.93 -17.86 -2.17
C LYS A 34 5.37 -18.32 -2.07
N LEU A 35 5.77 -19.18 -3.00
CA LEU A 35 7.16 -19.58 -3.21
C LEU A 35 7.63 -18.93 -4.50
N ASP A 36 8.80 -18.32 -4.47
CA ASP A 36 9.43 -17.81 -5.69
C ASP A 36 10.13 -18.94 -6.46
N GLN A 37 10.87 -18.59 -7.52
CA GLN A 37 11.59 -19.55 -8.36
C GLN A 37 12.74 -20.26 -7.60
N GLU A 38 13.21 -19.70 -6.50
CA GLU A 38 14.27 -20.24 -5.63
C GLU A 38 13.69 -21.04 -4.44
N ASN A 39 12.37 -21.19 -4.36
CA ASN A 39 11.62 -21.77 -3.24
C ASN A 39 11.70 -20.95 -1.94
N GLU A 40 11.97 -19.65 -2.04
CA GLU A 40 11.89 -18.75 -0.90
C GLU A 40 10.44 -18.31 -0.65
N ILE A 41 10.04 -18.30 0.62
CA ILE A 41 8.70 -17.88 1.02
C ILE A 41 8.63 -16.36 0.98
N TYR A 42 7.85 -15.84 0.04
CA TYR A 42 7.49 -14.43 -0.02
C TYR A 42 5.99 -14.23 0.17
N TRP A 43 5.64 -12.97 0.38
CA TRP A 43 4.26 -12.52 0.50
C TRP A 43 4.00 -11.42 -0.51
N ASP A 44 2.85 -11.50 -1.16
CA ASP A 44 2.40 -10.51 -2.14
C ASP A 44 1.41 -9.54 -1.48
N LEU A 45 1.64 -8.25 -1.66
CA LEU A 45 0.79 -7.16 -1.21
C LEU A 45 -0.10 -6.70 -2.37
N ILE A 46 -1.40 -6.84 -2.20
CA ILE A 46 -2.39 -6.64 -3.25
C ILE A 46 -3.30 -5.49 -2.87
N TRP A 47 -3.54 -4.57 -3.80
CA TRP A 47 -4.51 -3.48 -3.68
C TRP A 47 -5.75 -3.78 -4.52
N TYR A 48 -6.92 -3.82 -3.87
CA TYR A 48 -8.20 -3.83 -4.56
C TYR A 48 -8.77 -2.42 -4.66
N ARG A 49 -9.09 -1.98 -5.88
CA ARG A 49 -9.69 -0.67 -6.14
C ARG A 49 -10.96 -0.81 -6.99
N PRO A 50 -12.03 -0.07 -6.70
CA PRO A 50 -13.23 -0.11 -7.51
C PRO A 50 -12.94 0.49 -8.88
N LEU A 51 -13.28 -0.24 -9.95
CA LEU A 51 -13.34 0.31 -11.31
C LEU A 51 -14.69 0.96 -11.57
N ASP A 52 -15.75 0.33 -11.03
CA ASP A 52 -17.13 0.78 -11.09
C ASP A 52 -17.91 0.27 -9.85
N LYS A 53 -19.25 0.35 -9.87
CA LYS A 53 -20.11 -0.04 -8.74
C LYS A 53 -20.14 -1.55 -8.43
N SER A 54 -19.66 -2.39 -9.34
CA SER A 54 -19.75 -3.86 -9.28
C SER A 54 -18.42 -4.56 -9.56
N THR A 55 -17.41 -3.83 -10.03
CA THR A 55 -16.13 -4.40 -10.45
C THR A 55 -14.99 -3.80 -9.65
N GLU A 56 -14.09 -4.65 -9.19
CA GLU A 56 -12.83 -4.28 -8.54
C GLU A 56 -11.66 -4.69 -9.43
N ALA A 57 -10.65 -3.83 -9.54
CA ALA A 57 -9.35 -4.17 -10.06
C ALA A 57 -8.46 -4.69 -8.93
N GLU A 58 -7.78 -5.79 -9.21
CA GLU A 58 -6.68 -6.30 -8.40
C GLU A 58 -5.36 -5.74 -8.95
N GLU A 59 -4.58 -5.07 -8.09
CA GLU A 59 -3.23 -4.59 -8.41
C GLU A 59 -2.21 -5.21 -7.47
N HIS A 60 -1.16 -5.81 -8.05
CA HIS A 60 0.02 -6.23 -7.31
C HIS A 60 0.89 -5.01 -7.00
N ILE A 61 1.05 -4.68 -5.71
CA ILE A 61 1.88 -3.56 -5.28
C ILE A 61 3.34 -4.00 -5.17
N PHE A 62 3.58 -5.10 -4.43
CA PHE A 62 4.91 -5.53 -4.06
C PHE A 62 4.90 -6.98 -3.53
N GLY A 63 5.90 -7.77 -3.91
CA GLY A 63 6.16 -9.09 -3.33
C GLY A 63 7.51 -9.11 -2.61
N GLY A 64 7.54 -9.58 -1.37
CA GLY A 64 8.78 -9.67 -0.60
C GLY A 64 8.62 -10.21 0.82
N ASP A 65 9.64 -9.99 1.64
CA ASP A 65 9.64 -10.41 3.05
C ASP A 65 8.90 -9.43 3.98
N ASP A 66 8.82 -9.76 5.27
CA ASP A 66 8.07 -8.96 6.24
C ASP A 66 8.67 -7.57 6.52
N TRP A 67 9.99 -7.40 6.37
CA TRP A 67 10.64 -6.11 6.54
C TRP A 67 10.43 -5.20 5.34
N GLU A 68 10.58 -5.73 4.14
CA GLU A 68 10.36 -5.00 2.89
C GLU A 68 8.90 -4.55 2.78
N LEU A 69 7.97 -5.46 3.09
CA LEU A 69 6.54 -5.15 3.14
C LEU A 69 6.22 -4.03 4.13
N TYR A 70 6.83 -4.06 5.32
CA TYR A 70 6.64 -3.00 6.30
C TYR A 70 7.14 -1.64 5.77
N GLY A 71 8.28 -1.62 5.07
CA GLY A 71 8.81 -0.44 4.39
C GLY A 71 7.84 0.14 3.36
N VAL A 72 7.33 -0.71 2.46
CA VAL A 72 6.36 -0.33 1.41
C VAL A 72 5.07 0.24 2.03
N LEU A 73 4.54 -0.40 3.08
CA LEU A 73 3.34 0.07 3.76
C LEU A 73 3.50 1.45 4.40
N ASN A 74 4.68 1.76 4.96
CA ASN A 74 4.96 3.12 5.46
C ASN A 74 5.01 4.15 4.32
N GLY A 75 5.51 3.76 3.14
CA GLY A 75 5.49 4.60 1.95
C GLY A 75 4.06 4.93 1.49
N ILE A 76 3.17 3.93 1.48
CA ILE A 76 1.74 4.10 1.16
C ILE A 76 1.07 5.03 2.17
N GLU A 77 1.27 4.79 3.47
CA GLU A 77 0.74 5.64 4.56
C GLU A 77 1.16 7.10 4.38
N TYR A 78 2.44 7.32 4.05
CA TYR A 78 2.97 8.66 3.80
C TYR A 78 2.32 9.31 2.56
N GLY A 79 2.14 8.57 1.46
CA GLY A 79 1.46 9.05 0.26
C GLY A 79 0.03 9.52 0.55
N ILE A 80 -0.75 8.69 1.25
CA ILE A 80 -2.12 9.03 1.68
C ILE A 80 -2.13 10.29 2.54
N ARG A 81 -1.17 10.43 3.46
CA ARG A 81 -1.06 11.62 4.32
C ARG A 81 -0.79 12.89 3.50
N MET A 82 0.12 12.82 2.54
CA MET A 82 0.49 13.98 1.70
C MET A 82 -0.66 14.44 0.79
N GLU A 83 -1.45 13.52 0.26
CA GLU A 83 -2.67 13.87 -0.49
C GLU A 83 -3.66 14.62 0.41
N ARG A 84 -3.81 14.17 1.66
CA ARG A 84 -4.74 14.75 2.63
C ARG A 84 -4.31 16.13 3.13
N GLU A 85 -3.01 16.35 3.29
CA GLU A 85 -2.45 17.62 3.70
C GLU A 85 -2.39 18.65 2.55
N GLY A 86 -2.80 18.28 1.33
CA GLY A 86 -2.82 19.18 0.16
C GLY A 86 -1.43 19.59 -0.33
N THR A 87 -0.38 18.91 0.13
CA THR A 87 1.01 19.18 -0.28
C THR A 87 1.28 18.73 -1.71
N PHE A 88 0.58 17.71 -2.22
CA PHE A 88 0.65 17.30 -3.64
C PHE A 88 0.01 18.32 -4.61
N THR A 89 -1.09 18.95 -4.23
CA THR A 89 -1.78 19.96 -5.04
C THR A 89 -1.01 21.28 -5.09
N ASN A 90 -0.27 21.64 -4.03
CA ASN A 90 0.56 22.83 -4.02
C ASN A 90 1.83 22.68 -4.87
N TYR A 91 2.50 21.52 -4.86
CA TYR A 91 3.68 21.29 -5.72
C TYR A 91 3.38 21.39 -7.22
N ASN A 92 2.22 20.88 -7.66
CA ASN A 92 1.81 20.95 -9.08
C ASN A 92 1.29 22.33 -9.48
N LYS A 93 0.67 23.11 -8.58
CA LYS A 93 0.27 24.50 -8.87
C LYS A 93 1.45 25.45 -9.00
N THR A 94 2.52 25.27 -8.20
CA THR A 94 3.71 26.14 -8.26
C THR A 94 4.49 25.95 -9.56
N LYS A 95 4.46 24.77 -10.20
CA LYS A 95 5.12 24.54 -11.50
C LYS A 95 4.41 25.18 -12.70
N ILE A 96 3.09 25.37 -12.65
CA ILE A 96 2.34 25.99 -13.77
C ILE A 96 2.53 27.52 -13.80
N HIS A 97 2.95 28.14 -12.69
CA HIS A 97 3.07 29.60 -12.58
C HIS A 97 4.49 30.18 -12.80
N LEU A 98 5.49 29.37 -13.14
CA LEU A 98 6.87 29.83 -13.39
C LEU A 98 7.27 29.71 -14.87
N SER A 99 6.29 29.67 -15.78
CA SER A 99 6.49 29.62 -17.23
C SER A 99 5.56 30.58 -17.97
N GLY A 100 5.33 31.75 -17.38
CA GLY A 100 4.63 32.89 -18.00
C GLY A 100 5.58 34.07 -18.15
#